data_AF-A0A1B1YYM9-F1
#
_entry.id   AF-A0A1B1YYM9-F1
#
_cell.length_a   1.000
_cell.length_b   1.000
_cell.length_c   1.000
_cell.angle_alpha   90.00
_cell.angle_beta   90.00
_cell.angle_gamma   90.00
#
_symmetry.space_group_name_H-M   'P 1'
#
loop_
_entity.id
_entity.type
_entity.pdbx_description
1 polymer ?
#
loop_
_entity_poly.entity_id
_entity_poly.type
_entity_poly.pdbx_seq_one_letter_code
_entity_poly.pdbx_strand_id
1 'polypeptide(L)'
;MLNLFFCLLKAEKRGVFKELTEKVLTEIEKKQIIPQINEYFLEKNKDLWIRCENCYKLTNLKSFESTIKICEYCKYHFSLTSLERIKIFIDPGTWYPMKDEDIFSRDTWYSEDDTYQDDTYQDDTYQDDIIYYYQIGLTEAVKTGVGKINSIPIAIGFMDFEFMGGSMGSAVGEKITHLIKYAAKKSLPLIIMCASGGARMQEGSSSLMQMAKISSALYYYQSNIDSFYVSILTSPTTGGVTASFGMLGDIIIAEPNSDIAFAGKRVIEGTLNIVVSENSQKAELLFKKGLFDLIIPRYYLKDFISELLKLHVFFTS
;
A
#
# COMPACT_ATOMS: atom_id res chain seq x y z
N MET A 1 15.09 39.37 -12.28
CA MET A 1 14.94 38.31 -11.26
C MET A 1 15.46 36.94 -11.73
N LEU A 2 15.23 36.49 -12.98
CA LEU A 2 15.81 35.23 -13.49
C LEU A 2 17.34 35.13 -13.39
N ASN A 3 18.07 36.24 -13.60
CA ASN A 3 19.54 36.25 -13.53
C ASN A 3 20.11 36.02 -12.12
N LEU A 4 19.34 36.36 -11.06
CA LEU A 4 19.76 36.11 -9.68
C LEU A 4 19.62 34.61 -9.34
N PHE A 5 18.54 33.98 -9.82
CA PHE A 5 18.26 32.56 -9.65
C PHE A 5 19.27 31.67 -10.42
N PHE A 6 19.65 32.08 -11.64
CA PHE A 6 20.71 31.41 -12.40
C PHE A 6 22.10 31.56 -11.75
N CYS A 7 22.39 32.67 -11.07
CA CYS A 7 23.63 32.83 -10.30
C CYS A 7 23.68 31.91 -9.08
N LEU A 8 22.57 31.74 -8.36
CA LEU A 8 22.48 30.86 -7.19
C LEU A 8 22.64 29.38 -7.55
N LEU A 9 22.01 28.92 -8.64
CA LEU A 9 22.17 27.56 -9.16
C LEU A 9 23.61 27.25 -9.63
N LYS A 10 24.33 28.25 -10.17
CA LYS A 10 25.75 28.09 -10.54
C LYS A 10 26.68 28.07 -9.32
N ALA A 11 26.29 28.72 -8.21
CA ALA A 11 27.04 28.75 -6.96
C ALA A 11 26.88 27.44 -6.14
N GLU A 12 25.69 26.83 -6.17
CA GLU A 12 25.40 25.58 -5.43
C GLU A 12 26.21 24.38 -5.97
N LYS A 13 26.40 24.29 -7.30
CA LYS A 13 27.31 23.31 -7.94
C LYS A 13 28.78 23.46 -7.54
N ARG A 14 29.15 24.55 -6.87
CA ARG A 14 30.53 24.82 -6.40
C ARG A 14 30.68 24.66 -4.87
N GLY A 15 29.66 24.19 -4.17
CA GLY A 15 29.75 23.81 -2.75
C GLY A 15 29.89 24.97 -1.76
N VAL A 16 29.53 26.19 -2.16
CA VAL A 16 29.63 27.38 -1.29
C VAL A 16 28.21 27.89 -0.99
N PHE A 17 27.89 27.96 0.31
CA PHE A 17 26.69 28.55 0.96
C PHE A 17 25.38 27.73 1.02
N LYS A 18 25.20 27.03 2.14
CA LYS A 18 23.91 26.47 2.62
C LYS A 18 22.96 27.52 3.21
N GLU A 19 23.50 28.58 3.83
CA GLU A 19 22.69 29.61 4.52
C GLU A 19 22.05 30.65 3.60
N LEU A 20 22.61 30.91 2.40
CA LEU A 20 22.04 31.88 1.47
C LEU A 20 20.85 31.31 0.71
N THR A 21 20.87 30.01 0.38
CA THR A 21 19.75 29.31 -0.25
C THR A 21 18.55 29.24 0.68
N GLU A 22 18.74 28.96 1.96
CA GLU A 22 17.66 28.97 2.96
C GLU A 22 17.02 30.37 3.10
N LYS A 23 17.83 31.45 3.11
CA LYS A 23 17.32 32.83 3.17
C LYS A 23 16.56 33.26 1.92
N VAL A 24 17.02 32.85 0.74
CA VAL A 24 16.33 33.13 -0.52
C VAL A 24 15.02 32.33 -0.63
N LEU A 25 15.01 31.07 -0.18
CA LEU A 25 13.80 30.24 -0.12
C LEU A 25 12.77 30.84 0.84
N THR A 26 13.19 31.34 2.02
CA THR A 26 12.28 32.01 2.97
C THR A 26 11.75 33.36 2.47
N GLU A 27 12.50 34.10 1.64
CA GLU A 27 11.97 35.30 0.97
C GLU A 27 11.02 34.98 -0.19
N ILE A 28 11.20 33.83 -0.86
CA ILE A 28 10.31 33.34 -1.93
C ILE A 28 9.00 32.80 -1.35
N GLU A 29 9.03 32.13 -0.20
CA GLU A 29 7.83 31.68 0.54
C GLU A 29 6.88 32.85 0.88
N LYS A 30 7.41 34.05 1.10
CA LYS A 30 6.63 35.25 1.45
C LYS A 30 5.84 35.88 0.29
N LYS A 31 6.09 35.51 -0.98
CA LYS A 31 5.55 36.24 -2.16
C LYS A 31 4.47 35.51 -2.99
N GLN A 32 3.92 34.38 -2.55
CA GLN A 32 2.81 33.69 -3.26
C GLN A 32 3.07 33.43 -4.77
N ILE A 33 4.31 33.17 -5.19
CA ILE A 33 4.68 32.78 -6.58
C ILE A 33 4.94 31.25 -6.65
N ILE A 34 4.14 30.47 -5.92
CA ILE A 34 4.50 29.12 -5.45
C ILE A 34 4.30 27.99 -6.49
N PRO A 35 3.23 27.95 -7.30
CA PRO A 35 2.96 26.75 -8.11
C PRO A 35 3.95 26.56 -9.27
N GLN A 36 4.16 27.60 -10.08
CA GLN A 36 4.94 27.51 -11.32
C GLN A 36 6.45 27.37 -11.08
N ILE A 37 6.98 27.98 -10.01
CA ILE A 37 8.41 27.88 -9.65
C ILE A 37 8.73 26.49 -9.09
N ASN A 38 7.82 25.92 -8.30
CA ASN A 38 8.00 24.57 -7.76
C ASN A 38 7.99 23.52 -8.86
N GLU A 39 7.15 23.67 -9.88
CA GLU A 39 7.02 22.68 -10.96
C GLU A 39 8.28 22.62 -11.83
N TYR A 40 8.81 23.76 -12.27
CA TYR A 40 10.07 23.83 -13.02
C TYR A 40 11.28 23.38 -12.18
N PHE A 41 11.32 23.72 -10.89
CA PHE A 41 12.37 23.28 -9.97
C PHE A 41 12.35 21.76 -9.75
N LEU A 42 11.15 21.19 -9.54
CA LEU A 42 10.93 19.75 -9.43
C LEU A 42 11.34 19.05 -10.71
N GLU A 43 10.92 19.52 -11.89
CA GLU A 43 11.29 18.91 -13.17
C GLU A 43 12.79 18.77 -13.36
N LYS A 44 13.55 19.76 -12.90
CA LYS A 44 15.00 19.80 -13.04
C LYS A 44 15.76 19.05 -11.94
N ASN A 45 15.11 18.75 -10.81
CA ASN A 45 15.72 18.12 -9.63
C ASN A 45 14.86 16.98 -9.05
N LYS A 46 14.16 16.23 -9.91
CA LYS A 46 13.31 15.09 -9.50
C LYS A 46 14.09 14.07 -8.67
N ASP A 47 15.39 13.96 -8.92
CA ASP A 47 16.30 13.03 -8.24
C ASP A 47 16.71 13.47 -6.83
N LEU A 48 16.33 14.66 -6.38
CA LEU A 48 16.72 15.21 -5.07
C LEU A 48 15.54 15.62 -4.20
N TRP A 49 14.39 15.95 -4.80
CA TRP A 49 13.26 16.53 -4.09
C TRP A 49 11.94 15.88 -4.48
N ILE A 50 11.10 15.63 -3.46
CA ILE A 50 9.72 15.18 -3.62
C ILE A 50 8.75 16.20 -3.02
N ARG A 51 7.63 16.44 -3.68
CA ARG A 51 6.55 17.30 -3.18
C ARG A 51 5.52 16.46 -2.43
N CYS A 52 5.15 16.87 -1.22
CA CYS A 52 4.09 16.21 -0.47
C CYS A 52 2.71 16.48 -1.10
N GLU A 53 1.94 15.42 -1.31
CA GLU A 53 0.58 15.50 -1.86
C GLU A 53 -0.40 16.19 -0.91
N ASN A 54 -0.14 16.11 0.40
CA ASN A 54 -1.03 16.67 1.43
C ASN A 54 -0.69 18.14 1.78
N CYS A 55 0.58 18.47 2.00
CA CYS A 55 0.99 19.83 2.44
C CYS A 55 1.74 20.65 1.38
N TYR A 56 1.99 20.08 0.19
CA TYR A 56 2.70 20.70 -0.94
C TYR A 56 4.13 21.20 -0.67
N LYS A 57 4.68 20.92 0.52
CA LYS A 57 6.08 21.22 0.86
C LYS A 57 7.04 20.25 0.19
N LEU A 58 8.22 20.76 -0.14
CA LEU A 58 9.32 19.98 -0.73
C LEU A 58 10.13 19.29 0.37
N THR A 59 10.40 18.01 0.19
CA THR A 59 11.21 17.18 1.09
C THR A 59 12.38 16.59 0.30
N ASN A 60 13.56 16.54 0.91
CA ASN A 60 14.72 15.94 0.27
C ASN A 60 14.58 14.41 0.22
N LEU A 61 14.89 13.77 -0.91
CA LEU A 61 14.73 12.33 -1.09
C LEU A 61 15.54 11.48 -0.10
N LYS A 62 16.76 11.88 0.26
CA LYS A 62 17.58 11.14 1.24
C LYS A 62 16.93 11.14 2.63
N SER A 63 16.38 12.28 3.03
CA SER A 63 15.64 12.42 4.28
C SER A 63 14.35 11.62 4.24
N PHE A 64 13.67 11.63 3.08
CA PHE A 64 12.44 10.91 2.83
C PHE A 64 12.60 9.37 2.93
N GLU A 65 13.70 8.83 2.41
CA GLU A 65 14.04 7.41 2.58
C GLU A 65 14.33 7.06 4.05
N SER A 66 15.07 7.93 4.76
CA SER A 66 15.39 7.72 6.17
C SER A 66 14.16 7.74 7.09
N THR A 67 13.11 8.45 6.68
CA THR A 67 11.84 8.57 7.40
C THR A 67 10.79 7.57 6.94
N ILE A 68 11.17 6.57 6.14
CA ILE A 68 10.28 5.51 5.67
C ILE A 68 9.08 6.08 4.88
N LYS A 69 9.36 7.09 4.04
CA LYS A 69 8.38 7.84 3.26
C LYS A 69 7.26 8.50 4.09
N ILE A 70 7.63 9.12 5.21
CA ILE A 70 6.73 9.93 6.02
C ILE A 70 7.09 11.40 5.81
N CYS A 71 6.10 12.25 5.53
CA CYS A 71 6.35 13.69 5.41
C CYS A 71 6.85 14.27 6.74
N GLU A 72 8.00 14.93 6.74
CA GLU A 72 8.57 15.53 7.94
C GLU A 72 7.69 16.65 8.52
N TYR A 73 6.95 17.35 7.66
CA TYR A 73 6.14 18.51 8.01
C TYR A 73 4.74 18.16 8.49
N CYS A 74 3.99 17.34 7.74
CA CYS A 74 2.59 17.02 8.06
C CYS A 74 2.37 15.58 8.53
N LYS A 75 3.44 14.78 8.64
CA LYS A 75 3.39 13.35 9.03
C LYS A 75 2.50 12.49 8.14
N TYR A 76 2.23 12.96 6.91
CA TYR A 76 1.52 12.17 5.90
C TYR A 76 2.33 10.94 5.51
N HIS A 77 1.67 9.79 5.53
CA HIS A 77 2.22 8.50 5.13
C HIS A 77 2.04 8.34 3.62
N PHE A 78 3.13 8.36 2.86
CA PHE A 78 3.05 8.09 1.43
C PHE A 78 2.91 6.59 1.18
N SER A 79 2.41 6.25 -0.01
CA SER A 79 2.36 4.89 -0.50
C SER A 79 3.76 4.28 -0.55
N LEU A 80 3.83 3.01 -0.19
CA LEU A 80 5.01 2.17 -0.32
C LEU A 80 4.68 1.01 -1.24
N THR A 81 5.61 0.72 -2.16
CA THR A 81 5.54 -0.47 -2.98
C THR A 81 5.73 -1.71 -2.11
N SER A 82 5.29 -2.86 -2.62
CA SER A 82 5.49 -4.16 -1.99
C SER A 82 6.97 -4.43 -1.71
N LEU A 83 7.88 -4.07 -2.62
CA LEU A 83 9.33 -4.23 -2.45
C LEU A 83 9.91 -3.35 -1.36
N GLU A 84 9.45 -2.10 -1.26
CA GLU A 84 9.89 -1.19 -0.20
C GLU A 84 9.44 -1.73 1.16
N ARG A 85 8.19 -2.21 1.26
CA ARG A 85 7.68 -2.82 2.49
C ARG A 85 8.51 -4.04 2.89
N ILE A 86 8.86 -4.91 1.95
CA ILE A 86 9.76 -6.05 2.22
C ILE A 86 11.09 -5.56 2.82
N LYS A 87 11.72 -4.55 2.21
CA LYS A 87 13.00 -4.00 2.68
C LYS A 87 12.92 -3.37 4.08
N ILE A 88 11.77 -2.77 4.43
CA ILE A 88 11.56 -2.10 5.70
C ILE A 88 11.24 -3.11 6.81
N PHE A 89 10.29 -4.01 6.56
CA PHE A 89 9.73 -4.87 7.61
C PHE A 89 10.50 -6.17 7.79
N ILE A 90 11.03 -6.76 6.72
CA ILE A 90 11.67 -8.07 6.76
C ILE A 90 13.17 -7.94 7.05
N ASP A 91 13.69 -8.85 7.87
CA ASP A 91 15.10 -8.87 8.21
C ASP A 91 15.97 -9.20 6.98
N PRO A 92 17.10 -8.50 6.78
CA PRO A 92 17.95 -8.70 5.61
C PRO A 92 18.35 -10.16 5.39
N GLY A 93 18.18 -10.65 4.17
CA GLY A 93 18.54 -12.02 3.78
C GLY A 93 17.57 -13.12 4.25
N THR A 94 16.42 -12.76 4.84
CA THR A 94 15.43 -13.74 5.33
C THR A 94 14.17 -13.85 4.49
N TRP A 95 13.97 -12.97 3.51
CA TRP A 95 12.82 -13.01 2.62
C TRP A 95 12.91 -14.19 1.65
N TYR A 96 11.90 -15.05 1.67
CA TYR A 96 11.69 -16.12 0.71
C TYR A 96 10.29 -15.97 0.11
N PRO A 97 10.15 -15.57 -1.16
CA PRO A 97 8.85 -15.47 -1.80
C PRO A 97 8.17 -16.84 -1.87
N MET A 98 6.83 -16.84 -1.87
CA MET A 98 6.06 -18.05 -2.10
C MET A 98 6.28 -18.57 -3.52
N LYS A 99 6.15 -19.90 -3.72
CA LYS A 99 6.37 -20.56 -5.04
C LYS A 99 5.22 -20.37 -6.03
N ASP A 100 4.51 -19.25 -5.91
CA ASP A 100 3.36 -18.84 -6.71
C ASP A 100 3.66 -17.54 -7.47
N GLU A 101 4.95 -17.22 -7.67
CA GLU A 101 5.36 -16.11 -8.54
C GLU A 101 4.80 -16.25 -9.96
N ASP A 102 4.60 -17.49 -10.42
CA ASP A 102 4.04 -17.82 -11.74
C ASP A 102 2.49 -17.72 -11.80
N ILE A 103 1.84 -17.31 -10.71
CA ILE A 103 0.39 -17.03 -10.72
C ILE A 103 0.18 -15.60 -11.18
N PHE A 104 -0.45 -15.45 -12.32
CA PHE A 104 -0.68 -14.19 -13.01
C PHE A 104 -2.16 -13.99 -13.30
N SER A 105 -2.58 -12.73 -13.37
CA SER A 105 -3.89 -12.39 -13.91
C SER A 105 -3.94 -12.74 -15.39
N ARG A 106 -5.02 -13.38 -15.78
CA ARG A 106 -5.38 -13.67 -17.17
C ARG A 106 -6.83 -13.30 -17.35
N ASP A 107 -7.14 -12.72 -18.51
CA ASP A 107 -8.51 -12.53 -18.93
C ASP A 107 -9.18 -13.89 -19.16
N THR A 108 -10.14 -14.23 -18.31
CA THR A 108 -10.88 -15.49 -18.35
C THR A 108 -12.10 -15.43 -19.26
N TRP A 109 -12.48 -14.25 -19.77
CA TRP A 109 -13.60 -14.10 -20.71
C TRP A 109 -13.22 -14.52 -22.14
N TYR A 110 -11.93 -14.78 -22.38
CA TYR A 110 -11.42 -15.34 -23.62
C TYR A 110 -11.15 -16.85 -23.49
N SER A 111 -12.12 -17.67 -23.88
CA SER A 111 -11.89 -19.03 -24.39
C SER A 111 -11.82 -19.00 -25.91
N GLU A 112 -10.80 -19.63 -26.50
CA GLU A 112 -10.69 -19.83 -27.96
C GLU A 112 -11.88 -20.63 -28.56
N ASP A 113 -12.69 -21.27 -27.71
CA ASP A 113 -13.86 -22.09 -28.06
C ASP A 113 -15.21 -21.35 -28.00
N ASP A 114 -15.25 -20.07 -27.62
CA ASP A 114 -16.52 -19.34 -27.49
C ASP A 114 -17.04 -18.85 -28.85
N THR A 115 -17.81 -19.72 -29.49
CA THR A 115 -18.57 -19.48 -30.74
C THR A 115 -19.68 -18.43 -30.64
N TYR A 116 -19.76 -17.68 -29.53
CA TYR A 116 -20.70 -16.59 -29.29
C TYR A 116 -19.92 -15.31 -28.92
N GLN A 117 -19.08 -14.82 -29.83
CA GLN A 117 -18.52 -13.48 -29.72
C GLN A 117 -19.61 -12.46 -30.07
N ASP A 118 -20.16 -11.82 -29.04
CA ASP A 118 -20.77 -10.50 -29.17
C ASP A 118 -19.61 -9.49 -29.03
N ASP A 119 -19.11 -8.97 -30.16
CA ASP A 119 -17.97 -8.04 -30.30
C ASP A 119 -18.16 -6.69 -29.56
N THR A 120 -19.16 -6.57 -28.69
CA THR A 120 -19.58 -5.33 -28.05
C THR A 120 -19.01 -5.10 -26.65
N TYR A 121 -18.33 -6.10 -26.06
CA TYR A 121 -17.76 -6.02 -24.70
C TYR A 121 -16.29 -6.45 -24.61
N GLN A 122 -15.49 -6.21 -25.66
CA GLN A 122 -14.04 -6.28 -25.53
C GLN A 122 -13.53 -5.09 -24.72
N ASP A 123 -13.03 -5.34 -23.51
CA ASP A 123 -12.19 -4.38 -22.81
C ASP A 123 -10.72 -4.73 -23.10
N ASP A 124 -10.28 -4.43 -24.32
CA ASP A 124 -8.88 -4.62 -24.76
C ASP A 124 -7.89 -3.90 -23.83
N THR A 125 -8.36 -2.90 -23.07
CA THR A 125 -7.54 -2.14 -22.12
C THR A 125 -7.09 -2.98 -20.93
N TYR A 126 -7.84 -4.02 -20.52
CA TYR A 126 -7.46 -4.82 -19.36
C TYR A 126 -6.23 -5.69 -19.64
N GLN A 127 -6.16 -6.32 -20.82
CA GLN A 127 -4.99 -7.11 -21.20
C GLN A 127 -3.77 -6.22 -21.41
N ASP A 128 -3.94 -5.07 -22.05
CA ASP A 128 -2.86 -4.09 -22.25
C ASP A 128 -2.31 -3.55 -20.91
N ASP A 129 -3.19 -3.24 -19.95
CA ASP A 129 -2.81 -2.83 -18.60
C ASP A 129 -1.99 -3.92 -17.90
N ILE A 130 -2.45 -5.17 -17.94
CA ILE A 130 -1.73 -6.31 -17.36
C ILE A 130 -0.33 -6.45 -17.98
N ILE A 131 -0.24 -6.39 -19.31
CA ILE A 131 1.04 -6.50 -20.03
C ILE A 131 1.98 -5.36 -19.63
N TYR A 132 1.47 -4.14 -19.50
CA TYR A 132 2.25 -2.99 -19.03
C TYR A 132 2.84 -3.24 -17.64
N TYR A 133 2.04 -3.71 -16.67
CA TYR A 133 2.55 -3.99 -15.32
C TYR A 133 3.63 -5.08 -15.31
N TYR A 134 3.48 -6.12 -16.14
CA TYR A 134 4.50 -7.17 -16.28
C TYR A 134 5.80 -6.64 -16.89
N GLN A 135 5.72 -5.72 -17.87
CA GLN A 135 6.89 -5.07 -18.45
C GLN A 135 7.68 -4.23 -17.43
N ILE A 136 6.99 -3.60 -16.48
CA ILE A 136 7.64 -2.85 -15.38
C ILE A 136 7.98 -3.70 -14.16
N GLY A 137 7.78 -5.02 -14.24
CA GLY A 137 8.20 -6.00 -13.21
C GLY A 137 7.24 -6.18 -12.04
N LEU A 138 6.01 -5.64 -12.12
CA LEU A 138 4.96 -5.89 -11.13
C LEU A 138 4.10 -7.07 -11.58
N THR A 139 4.24 -8.20 -10.91
CA THR A 139 3.58 -9.45 -11.30
C THR A 139 2.13 -9.56 -10.84
N GLU A 140 1.73 -8.87 -9.77
CA GLU A 140 0.35 -8.81 -9.29
C GLU A 140 0.22 -7.74 -8.18
N ALA A 141 -1.01 -7.39 -7.79
CA ALA A 141 -1.34 -6.51 -6.67
C ALA A 141 -0.98 -7.06 -5.27
N VAL A 142 -0.28 -8.19 -5.17
CA VAL A 142 0.22 -8.73 -3.91
C VAL A 142 1.52 -9.50 -4.10
N LYS A 143 2.49 -9.28 -3.19
CA LYS A 143 3.65 -10.14 -3.00
C LYS A 143 3.51 -10.92 -1.69
N THR A 144 3.60 -12.24 -1.78
CA THR A 144 3.48 -13.16 -0.64
C THR A 144 4.80 -13.89 -0.41
N GLY A 145 5.12 -14.16 0.84
CA GLY A 145 6.37 -14.81 1.20
C GLY A 145 6.46 -15.16 2.67
N VAL A 146 7.56 -15.79 3.03
CA VAL A 146 7.98 -15.99 4.42
C VAL A 146 9.22 -15.17 4.69
N GLY A 147 9.36 -14.74 5.94
CA GLY A 147 10.50 -13.93 6.36
C GLY A 147 10.65 -13.94 7.86
N LYS A 148 11.59 -13.13 8.35
CA LYS A 148 11.70 -12.86 9.78
C LYS A 148 11.47 -11.38 10.07
N ILE A 149 10.78 -11.09 11.18
CA ILE A 149 10.73 -9.77 11.79
C ILE A 149 11.44 -9.87 13.13
N ASN A 150 12.57 -9.18 13.28
CA ASN A 150 13.40 -9.23 14.49
C ASN A 150 13.66 -10.68 14.95
N SER A 151 14.09 -11.52 14.00
CA SER A 151 14.36 -12.96 14.15
C SER A 151 13.14 -13.89 14.31
N ILE A 152 11.92 -13.37 14.38
CA ILE A 152 10.69 -14.17 14.52
C ILE A 152 10.19 -14.60 13.14
N PRO A 153 10.06 -15.90 12.84
CA PRO A 153 9.59 -16.37 11.54
C PRO A 153 8.10 -16.08 11.35
N ILE A 154 7.73 -15.54 10.19
CA ILE A 154 6.36 -15.20 9.84
C ILE A 154 6.04 -15.54 8.39
N ALA A 155 4.76 -15.72 8.11
CA ALA A 155 4.18 -15.67 6.77
C ALA A 155 3.57 -14.27 6.55
N ILE A 156 3.90 -13.60 5.44
CA ILE A 156 3.47 -12.22 5.23
C ILE A 156 3.11 -11.91 3.77
N GLY A 157 2.04 -11.14 3.60
CA GLY A 157 1.58 -10.60 2.33
C GLY A 157 1.66 -9.08 2.30
N PHE A 158 2.22 -8.52 1.24
CA PHE A 158 2.27 -7.09 0.98
C PHE A 158 1.44 -6.78 -0.27
N MET A 159 0.28 -6.15 -0.08
CA MET A 159 -0.49 -5.63 -1.22
C MET A 159 0.21 -4.41 -1.82
N ASP A 160 0.06 -4.23 -3.12
CA ASP A 160 0.66 -3.14 -3.88
C ASP A 160 -0.42 -2.34 -4.60
N PHE A 161 -0.61 -1.09 -4.19
CA PHE A 161 -1.64 -0.22 -4.77
C PHE A 161 -1.27 0.24 -6.19
N GLU A 162 0.01 0.21 -6.56
CA GLU A 162 0.46 0.62 -7.89
C GLU A 162 -0.08 -0.30 -8.98
N PHE A 163 -0.25 -1.60 -8.69
CA PHE A 163 -0.86 -2.55 -9.63
C PHE A 163 -2.38 -2.42 -9.60
N MET A 164 -2.96 -1.75 -10.59
CA MET A 164 -4.41 -1.64 -10.77
C MET A 164 -5.17 -1.20 -9.50
N GLY A 165 -4.61 -0.24 -8.74
CA GLY A 165 -5.20 0.22 -7.49
C GLY A 165 -5.23 -0.83 -6.38
N GLY A 166 -4.33 -1.82 -6.42
CA GLY A 166 -4.29 -2.94 -5.48
C GLY A 166 -5.57 -3.77 -5.50
N SER A 167 -6.32 -3.75 -6.61
CA SER A 167 -7.60 -4.43 -6.72
C SER A 167 -7.44 -5.94 -6.55
N MET A 168 -8.34 -6.55 -5.79
CA MET A 168 -8.32 -8.00 -5.55
C MET A 168 -9.01 -8.74 -6.70
N GLY A 169 -8.22 -9.43 -7.53
CA GLY A 169 -8.66 -10.42 -8.51
C GLY A 169 -8.34 -11.85 -8.11
N SER A 170 -8.52 -12.80 -9.03
CA SER A 170 -8.34 -14.24 -8.81
C SER A 170 -6.91 -14.61 -8.44
N ALA A 171 -5.93 -13.98 -9.09
CA ALA A 171 -4.51 -14.19 -8.79
C ALA A 171 -4.14 -13.72 -7.36
N VAL A 172 -4.64 -12.54 -6.95
CA VAL A 172 -4.49 -12.03 -5.57
C VAL A 172 -5.10 -13.02 -4.58
N GLY A 173 -6.33 -13.47 -4.86
CA GLY A 173 -7.03 -14.41 -3.99
C GLY A 173 -6.33 -15.76 -3.85
N GLU A 174 -5.76 -16.30 -4.93
CA GLU A 174 -4.96 -17.53 -4.89
C GLU A 174 -3.67 -17.34 -4.08
N LYS A 175 -2.88 -16.30 -4.36
CA LYS A 175 -1.62 -16.02 -3.65
C LYS A 175 -1.83 -15.88 -2.14
N ILE A 176 -2.85 -15.12 -1.73
CA ILE A 176 -3.19 -14.96 -0.31
C ILE A 176 -3.66 -16.29 0.29
N THR A 177 -4.51 -17.04 -0.42
CA THR A 177 -4.99 -18.35 0.06
C THR A 177 -3.84 -19.35 0.23
N HIS A 178 -2.89 -19.39 -0.70
CA HIS A 178 -1.69 -20.21 -0.61
C HIS A 178 -0.83 -19.83 0.59
N LEU A 179 -0.62 -18.53 0.81
CA LEU A 179 0.10 -18.02 1.98
C LEU A 179 -0.56 -18.47 3.29
N ILE A 180 -1.89 -18.32 3.42
CA ILE A 180 -2.65 -18.72 4.62
C ILE A 180 -2.52 -20.23 4.87
N LYS A 181 -2.71 -21.05 3.83
CA LYS A 181 -2.56 -22.51 3.94
C LYS A 181 -1.13 -22.90 4.33
N TYR A 182 -0.13 -22.21 3.80
CA TYR A 182 1.26 -22.43 4.18
C TYR A 182 1.50 -22.07 5.65
N ALA A 183 1.00 -20.91 6.08
CA ALA A 183 1.09 -20.45 7.46
C ALA A 183 0.44 -21.46 8.43
N ALA A 184 -0.75 -21.97 8.09
CA ALA A 184 -1.43 -23.02 8.85
C ALA A 184 -0.58 -24.30 8.96
N LYS A 185 -0.04 -24.78 7.84
CA LYS A 185 0.77 -26.01 7.80
C LYS A 185 2.08 -25.90 8.59
N LYS A 186 2.64 -24.69 8.68
CA LYS A 186 3.92 -24.42 9.35
C LYS A 186 3.75 -23.81 10.73
N SER A 187 2.52 -23.62 11.20
CA SER A 187 2.19 -22.92 12.45
C SER A 187 2.93 -21.58 12.56
N LEU A 188 2.91 -20.80 11.46
CA LEU A 188 3.52 -19.48 11.43
C LEU A 188 2.46 -18.41 11.71
N PRO A 189 2.81 -17.34 12.46
CA PRO A 189 2.02 -16.12 12.48
C PRO A 189 1.86 -15.57 11.07
N LEU A 190 0.66 -15.10 10.77
CA LEU A 190 0.28 -14.52 9.49
C LEU A 190 0.14 -13.01 9.62
N ILE A 191 0.72 -12.26 8.69
CA ILE A 191 0.55 -10.81 8.61
C ILE A 191 0.14 -10.44 7.18
N ILE A 192 -0.87 -9.59 7.02
CA ILE A 192 -1.23 -9.06 5.69
C ILE A 192 -1.31 -7.55 5.77
N MET A 193 -0.44 -6.87 5.01
CA MET A 193 -0.53 -5.43 4.81
C MET A 193 -1.46 -5.13 3.63
N CYS A 194 -2.63 -4.60 3.94
CA CYS A 194 -3.69 -4.29 3.00
C CYS A 194 -3.50 -2.90 2.38
N ALA A 195 -3.63 -2.84 1.06
CA ALA A 195 -3.66 -1.62 0.26
C ALA A 195 -4.47 -1.92 -1.00
N SER A 196 -5.71 -1.43 -1.08
CA SER A 196 -6.62 -1.80 -2.16
C SER A 196 -7.73 -0.77 -2.35
N GLY A 197 -8.10 -0.55 -3.60
CA GLY A 197 -9.31 0.19 -4.00
C GLY A 197 -10.58 -0.67 -4.01
N GLY A 198 -10.48 -2.00 -3.88
CA GLY A 198 -11.63 -2.90 -3.87
C GLY A 198 -11.42 -4.20 -4.67
N ALA A 199 -12.52 -4.80 -5.13
CA ALA A 199 -12.50 -5.98 -5.99
C ALA A 199 -12.15 -5.57 -7.44
N ARG A 200 -11.45 -6.44 -8.18
CA ARG A 200 -11.09 -6.20 -9.57
C ARG A 200 -12.29 -6.39 -10.47
N MET A 201 -12.86 -5.28 -10.95
CA MET A 201 -14.12 -5.30 -11.71
C MET A 201 -14.02 -6.09 -13.02
N GLN A 202 -12.83 -6.10 -13.63
CA GLN A 202 -12.55 -6.78 -14.90
C GLN A 202 -12.74 -8.30 -14.82
N GLU A 203 -12.56 -8.90 -13.64
CA GLU A 203 -12.82 -10.34 -13.44
C GLU A 203 -14.22 -10.61 -12.85
N GLY A 204 -15.06 -9.58 -12.71
CA GLY A 204 -16.46 -9.69 -12.31
C GLY A 204 -16.68 -10.49 -11.01
N SER A 205 -17.54 -11.51 -11.09
CA SER A 205 -17.91 -12.35 -9.95
C SER A 205 -16.73 -13.16 -9.39
N SER A 206 -15.72 -13.48 -10.21
CA SER A 206 -14.52 -14.20 -9.77
C SER A 206 -13.77 -13.39 -8.70
N SER A 207 -13.69 -12.07 -8.84
CA SER A 207 -13.11 -11.17 -7.83
C SER A 207 -13.90 -11.16 -6.53
N LEU A 208 -15.24 -11.14 -6.62
CA LEU A 208 -16.10 -11.19 -5.44
C LEU A 208 -15.92 -12.50 -4.68
N MET A 209 -15.82 -13.62 -5.38
CA MET A 209 -15.64 -14.95 -4.76
C MET A 209 -14.32 -15.07 -4.00
N GLN A 210 -13.30 -14.27 -4.33
CA GLN A 210 -12.05 -14.27 -3.57
C GLN A 210 -12.26 -13.83 -2.10
N MET A 211 -13.25 -12.98 -1.82
CA MET A 211 -13.60 -12.61 -0.44
C MET A 211 -13.97 -13.87 0.37
N ALA A 212 -14.88 -14.68 -0.16
CA ALA A 212 -15.33 -15.91 0.48
C ALA A 212 -14.20 -16.95 0.58
N LYS A 213 -13.41 -17.10 -0.49
CA LYS A 213 -12.28 -18.03 -0.54
C LYS A 213 -11.24 -17.74 0.55
N ILE A 214 -10.77 -16.49 0.63
CA ILE A 214 -9.77 -16.07 1.61
C ILE A 214 -10.34 -16.17 3.03
N SER A 215 -11.58 -15.71 3.24
CA SER A 215 -12.22 -15.75 4.56
C SER A 215 -12.40 -17.19 5.07
N SER A 216 -12.76 -18.12 4.17
CA SER A 216 -12.82 -19.55 4.50
C SER A 216 -11.45 -20.10 4.89
N ALA A 217 -10.41 -19.79 4.12
CA ALA A 217 -9.04 -20.20 4.45
C ALA A 217 -8.57 -19.64 5.81
N LEU A 218 -8.89 -18.37 6.10
CA LEU A 218 -8.60 -17.73 7.39
C LEU A 218 -9.33 -18.41 8.55
N TYR A 219 -10.61 -18.76 8.36
CA TYR A 219 -11.36 -19.49 9.38
C TYR A 219 -10.70 -20.82 9.75
N TYR A 220 -10.23 -21.59 8.76
CA TYR A 220 -9.46 -22.81 9.01
C TYR A 220 -8.10 -22.54 9.66
N TYR A 221 -7.43 -21.45 9.30
CA TYR A 221 -6.18 -21.04 9.93
C TYR A 221 -6.38 -20.73 11.42
N GLN A 222 -7.36 -19.88 11.73
CA GLN A 222 -7.73 -19.42 13.09
C GLN A 222 -8.29 -20.54 13.98
N SER A 223 -8.76 -21.64 13.38
CA SER A 223 -9.19 -22.82 14.14
C SER A 223 -8.02 -23.58 14.80
N ASN A 224 -6.76 -23.27 14.45
CA ASN A 224 -5.59 -23.85 15.10
C ASN A 224 -5.18 -23.00 16.31
N ILE A 225 -4.85 -23.64 17.43
CA ILE A 225 -4.59 -22.95 18.71
C ILE A 225 -3.35 -22.02 18.67
N ASP A 226 -2.38 -22.33 17.81
CA ASP A 226 -1.13 -21.58 17.64
C ASP A 226 -1.17 -20.56 16.49
N SER A 227 -2.37 -20.27 15.97
CA SER A 227 -2.54 -19.32 14.87
C SER A 227 -2.65 -17.89 15.38
N PHE A 228 -2.06 -16.95 14.64
CA PHE A 228 -2.13 -15.53 14.96
C PHE A 228 -2.05 -14.71 13.68
N TYR A 229 -3.16 -14.06 13.35
CA TYR A 229 -3.32 -13.23 12.17
C TYR A 229 -3.39 -11.75 12.53
N VAL A 230 -2.44 -10.96 12.02
CA VAL A 230 -2.45 -9.50 12.13
C VAL A 230 -2.79 -8.88 10.77
N SER A 231 -3.87 -8.11 10.72
CA SER A 231 -4.19 -7.32 9.54
C SER A 231 -3.72 -5.88 9.71
N ILE A 232 -2.98 -5.36 8.73
CA ILE A 232 -2.45 -4.00 8.75
C ILE A 232 -3.07 -3.21 7.60
N LEU A 233 -3.91 -2.24 7.93
CA LEU A 233 -4.61 -1.39 6.99
C LEU A 233 -3.76 -0.18 6.64
N THR A 234 -3.42 -0.05 5.37
CA THR A 234 -2.71 1.12 4.85
C THR A 234 -3.56 1.91 3.88
N SER A 235 -3.17 3.14 3.57
CA SER A 235 -3.98 4.01 2.71
C SER A 235 -3.79 3.70 1.22
N PRO A 236 -4.86 3.53 0.44
CA PRO A 236 -6.25 3.27 0.86
C PRO A 236 -6.49 1.76 1.09
N THR A 237 -7.45 1.42 1.95
CA THR A 237 -7.99 0.05 2.07
C THR A 237 -9.50 0.10 1.99
N THR A 238 -10.04 -0.22 0.81
CA THR A 238 -11.48 -0.15 0.53
C THR A 238 -12.10 -1.40 -0.07
N GLY A 239 -13.43 -1.46 -0.10
CA GLY A 239 -14.17 -2.46 -0.86
C GLY A 239 -14.08 -3.86 -0.29
N GLY A 240 -13.92 -4.83 -1.20
CA GLY A 240 -13.91 -6.26 -0.87
C GLY A 240 -12.80 -6.65 0.11
N VAL A 241 -11.65 -5.98 0.08
CA VAL A 241 -10.54 -6.24 1.02
C VAL A 241 -10.95 -5.86 2.44
N THR A 242 -11.51 -4.66 2.64
CA THR A 242 -12.04 -4.23 3.94
C THR A 242 -13.19 -5.11 4.41
N ALA A 243 -14.06 -5.57 3.51
CA ALA A 243 -15.18 -6.46 3.85
C ALA A 243 -14.80 -7.96 3.94
N SER A 244 -13.52 -8.30 3.90
CA SER A 244 -13.04 -9.67 4.04
C SER A 244 -11.77 -9.71 4.90
N PHE A 245 -10.67 -10.25 4.40
CA PHE A 245 -9.45 -10.50 5.18
C PHE A 245 -8.85 -9.27 5.85
N GLY A 246 -9.11 -8.06 5.34
CA GLY A 246 -8.69 -6.82 6.00
C GLY A 246 -9.26 -6.67 7.43
N MET A 247 -10.50 -7.12 7.67
CA MET A 247 -11.17 -6.98 8.98
C MET A 247 -11.30 -8.31 9.75
N LEU A 248 -10.63 -9.37 9.31
CA LEU A 248 -10.69 -10.70 9.97
C LEU A 248 -9.45 -11.04 10.80
N GLY A 249 -8.62 -10.02 11.08
CA GLY A 249 -7.44 -10.16 11.95
C GLY A 249 -7.81 -10.44 13.39
N ASP A 250 -6.99 -11.23 14.10
CA ASP A 250 -7.03 -11.31 15.57
C ASP A 250 -6.66 -9.95 16.19
N ILE A 251 -5.76 -9.22 15.50
CA ILE A 251 -5.50 -7.80 15.74
C ILE A 251 -5.49 -7.05 14.41
N ILE A 252 -6.20 -5.93 14.38
CA ILE A 252 -6.31 -5.05 13.23
C ILE A 252 -5.63 -3.72 13.57
N ILE A 253 -4.61 -3.37 12.79
CA ILE A 253 -3.79 -2.17 12.98
C ILE A 253 -3.99 -1.26 11.77
N ALA A 254 -4.20 0.03 11.98
CA ALA A 254 -4.23 1.03 10.91
C ALA A 254 -3.01 1.96 10.94
N GLU A 255 -2.54 2.40 9.77
CA GLU A 255 -1.62 3.54 9.69
C GLU A 255 -2.36 4.87 9.92
N PRO A 256 -1.71 5.89 10.51
CA PRO A 256 -2.29 7.22 10.69
C PRO A 256 -2.72 7.86 9.36
N ASN A 257 -3.81 8.61 9.39
CA ASN A 257 -4.42 9.31 8.27
C ASN A 257 -4.81 8.42 7.07
N SER A 258 -4.83 7.10 7.24
CA SER A 258 -5.23 6.17 6.17
C SER A 258 -6.71 6.25 5.89
N ASP A 259 -7.07 6.11 4.61
CA ASP A 259 -8.45 6.03 4.15
C ASP A 259 -8.92 4.57 4.15
N ILE A 260 -9.87 4.25 5.02
CA ILE A 260 -10.43 2.91 5.19
C ILE A 260 -11.94 3.00 5.01
N ALA A 261 -12.51 2.25 4.08
CA ALA A 261 -13.95 2.32 3.84
C ALA A 261 -14.49 1.11 3.09
N PHE A 262 -15.72 0.67 3.38
CA PHE A 262 -16.36 -0.31 2.51
C PHE A 262 -16.60 0.25 1.10
N ALA A 263 -17.21 1.42 0.98
CA ALA A 263 -17.38 2.11 -0.30
C ALA A 263 -16.46 3.33 -0.34
N GLY A 264 -15.66 3.46 -1.41
CA GLY A 264 -14.80 4.63 -1.59
C GLY A 264 -15.63 5.91 -1.77
N LYS A 265 -15.09 7.05 -1.33
CA LYS A 265 -15.72 8.38 -1.43
C LYS A 265 -16.37 8.63 -2.80
N ARG A 266 -15.63 8.41 -3.89
CA ARG A 266 -16.12 8.60 -5.27
C ARG A 266 -17.38 7.78 -5.58
N VAL A 267 -17.47 6.56 -5.09
CA VAL A 267 -18.63 5.68 -5.32
C VAL A 267 -19.84 6.20 -4.55
N ILE A 268 -19.67 6.58 -3.29
CA ILE A 268 -20.77 7.12 -2.46
C ILE A 268 -21.32 8.41 -3.08
N GLU A 269 -20.45 9.35 -3.43
CA GLU A 269 -20.84 10.63 -4.02
C GLU A 269 -21.54 10.43 -5.37
N GLY A 270 -21.04 9.51 -6.20
CA GLY A 270 -21.65 9.19 -7.50
C GLY A 270 -23.02 8.52 -7.39
N THR A 271 -23.24 7.65 -6.40
CA THR A 271 -24.51 6.93 -6.24
C THR A 271 -25.57 7.75 -5.50
N LEU A 272 -25.19 8.45 -4.44
CA LEU A 272 -26.13 9.17 -3.58
C LEU A 272 -26.26 10.66 -3.93
N ASN A 273 -25.39 11.19 -4.79
CA ASN A 273 -25.33 12.60 -5.15
C ASN A 273 -25.24 13.53 -3.92
N ILE A 274 -24.54 13.07 -2.89
CA ILE A 274 -24.22 13.83 -1.66
C ILE A 274 -22.72 14.02 -1.56
N VAL A 275 -22.28 15.07 -0.90
CA VAL A 275 -20.86 15.25 -0.57
C VAL A 275 -20.53 14.43 0.68
N VAL A 276 -19.54 13.56 0.57
CA VAL A 276 -19.05 12.80 1.72
C VAL A 276 -18.21 13.73 2.58
N SER A 277 -18.58 13.84 3.87
CA SER A 277 -17.89 14.73 4.80
C SER A 277 -16.40 14.40 4.86
N GLU A 278 -15.58 15.45 4.87
CA GLU A 278 -14.14 15.31 5.05
C GLU A 278 -13.83 14.48 6.29
N ASN A 279 -12.81 13.63 6.17
CA ASN A 279 -12.33 12.74 7.24
C ASN A 279 -13.31 11.65 7.71
N SER A 280 -14.47 11.48 7.06
CA SER A 280 -15.42 10.40 7.42
C SER A 280 -14.83 8.98 7.31
N GLN A 281 -13.86 8.81 6.42
CA GLN A 281 -13.19 7.54 6.11
C GLN A 281 -11.76 7.46 6.67
N LYS A 282 -11.34 8.46 7.46
CA LYS A 282 -10.01 8.50 8.05
C LYS A 282 -9.91 7.57 9.25
N ALA A 283 -8.76 6.91 9.38
CA ALA A 283 -8.46 5.98 10.45
C ALA A 283 -8.81 6.54 11.85
N GLU A 284 -8.48 7.80 12.13
CA GLU A 284 -8.71 8.43 13.44
C GLU A 284 -10.19 8.48 13.84
N LEU A 285 -11.09 8.71 12.86
CA LEU A 285 -12.53 8.71 13.13
C LEU A 285 -13.06 7.29 13.31
N LEU A 286 -12.60 6.36 12.49
CA LEU A 286 -13.04 4.96 12.51
C LEU A 286 -12.55 4.23 13.76
N PHE A 287 -11.36 4.57 14.25
CA PHE A 287 -10.82 4.08 15.51
C PHE A 287 -11.71 4.47 16.70
N LYS A 288 -12.18 5.73 16.75
CA LYS A 288 -13.14 6.18 17.77
C LYS A 288 -14.47 5.43 17.72
N LYS A 289 -14.81 4.83 16.58
CA LYS A 289 -15.99 3.97 16.40
C LYS A 289 -15.71 2.49 16.69
N GLY A 290 -14.48 2.15 17.06
CA GLY A 290 -14.08 0.78 17.41
C GLY A 290 -13.93 -0.15 16.21
N LEU A 291 -13.60 0.38 15.01
CA LEU A 291 -13.48 -0.45 13.82
C LEU A 291 -12.22 -1.35 13.81
N PHE A 292 -11.17 -0.96 14.52
CA PHE A 292 -9.91 -1.70 14.62
C PHE A 292 -9.19 -1.35 15.92
N ASP A 293 -8.22 -2.16 16.31
CA ASP A 293 -7.67 -2.19 17.66
C ASP A 293 -6.65 -1.09 17.93
N LEU A 294 -5.87 -0.70 16.91
CA LEU A 294 -4.70 0.17 17.09
C LEU A 294 -4.48 1.09 15.88
N ILE A 295 -3.97 2.31 16.15
CA ILE A 295 -3.35 3.18 15.15
C ILE A 295 -1.87 3.29 15.48
N ILE A 296 -1.01 2.85 14.57
CA ILE A 296 0.44 2.82 14.80
C ILE A 296 1.17 3.52 13.66
N PRO A 297 1.96 4.58 13.94
CA PRO A 297 2.84 5.15 12.94
C PRO A 297 3.86 4.11 12.48
N ARG A 298 4.01 3.99 11.15
CA ARG A 298 4.94 3.11 10.43
C ARG A 298 6.33 2.96 11.06
N TYR A 299 6.91 4.05 11.59
CA TYR A 299 8.20 4.02 12.27
C TYR A 299 8.25 3.02 13.44
N TYR A 300 7.18 2.90 14.23
CA TYR A 300 7.09 1.99 15.36
C TYR A 300 6.50 0.61 15.00
N LEU A 301 5.99 0.46 13.78
CA LEU A 301 5.17 -0.69 13.41
C LEU A 301 5.96 -2.00 13.43
N LYS A 302 7.21 -2.02 12.94
CA LYS A 302 8.06 -3.23 12.96
C LYS A 302 8.33 -3.70 14.38
N ASP A 303 8.70 -2.79 15.27
CA ASP A 303 9.02 -3.10 16.67
C ASP A 303 7.77 -3.54 17.44
N PHE A 304 6.66 -2.86 17.22
CA PHE A 304 5.38 -3.23 17.82
C PHE A 304 4.94 -4.64 17.42
N ILE A 305 5.01 -4.98 16.12
CA ILE A 305 4.71 -6.33 15.62
C ILE A 305 5.62 -7.35 16.30
N SER A 306 6.91 -7.06 16.45
CA SER A 306 7.84 -7.98 17.11
C SER A 306 7.45 -8.25 18.56
N GLU A 307 7.12 -7.22 19.34
CA GLU A 307 6.68 -7.39 20.72
C GLU A 307 5.35 -8.14 20.81
N LEU A 308 4.42 -7.84 19.91
CA LEU A 308 3.14 -8.53 19.83
C LEU A 308 3.31 -10.03 19.53
N LEU A 309 4.20 -10.37 18.60
CA LEU A 309 4.50 -11.77 18.27
C LEU A 309 5.17 -12.51 19.43
N LYS A 310 6.11 -11.87 20.14
CA LYS A 310 6.74 -12.46 21.34
C LYS A 310 5.71 -12.75 22.42
N LEU A 311 4.78 -11.82 22.62
CA LEU A 311 3.70 -11.97 23.59
C LEU A 311 2.80 -13.15 23.22
N HIS A 312 2.41 -13.29 21.96
CA HIS A 312 1.61 -14.43 21.51
C HIS A 312 2.35 -15.76 21.73
N VAL A 313 3.61 -15.87 21.30
CA VAL A 313 4.43 -17.09 21.48
C VAL A 313 4.57 -17.48 22.96
N PHE A 314 4.67 -16.49 23.86
CA PHE A 314 4.76 -16.74 25.29
C PHE A 314 3.49 -17.36 25.88
N PHE A 315 2.30 -17.03 25.34
CA PHE A 315 1.03 -17.55 25.85
C PHE A 315 0.63 -18.90 25.23
N THR A 316 1.21 -19.26 24.09
CA THR A 316 0.96 -20.55 23.41
C THR A 316 1.98 -21.63 23.78
N SER A 317 3.11 -21.27 24.39
CA SER A 317 4.12 -22.20 24.95
C SER A 317 3.76 -22.74 26.33
#